data_AF-A0A2H6H142-F1
#
_entry.id   AF-A0A2H6H142-F1
#
_cell.length_a   1.000
_cell.length_b   1.000
_cell.length_c   1.000
_cell.angle_alpha   90.00
_cell.angle_beta   90.00
_cell.angle_gamma   90.00
#
_symmetry.space_group_name_H-M   'P 1'
#
loop_
_entity.id
_entity.type
_entity.pdbx_description
1 polymer ?
#
loop_
_entity_poly.entity_id
_entity_poly.type
_entity_poly.pdbx_seq_one_letter_code
_entity_poly.pdbx_strand_id
1 'polypeptide(L)'
;MKTKIPNNKKGYLQISFGWMFALIVGAFILFLAIYFATKLIGTEEDITDIKTGKEIGILLNPLETGFESVKSTSLTMPVDTRIYNKCKIDGYFGRQLIEISQKSLGKWTETDIGGAKTVGFSNKYIFTENYTEGKKFYIMSKPFNFPFKVTDLIYITSSKDKYCFLDPPEEIKEEISTLSQNQKNLLLEENCTDFGDEIKICFEGGVDCDVFVDYNSNYVDKNGERMIFIDDSLMYAAIFSEPGIYECQVKRLMLRTKQLASLYNDKATFISQKGCNSNLNLLELINRLNNYEDSDNLGYVKDSVDDIQDKNNDLWCKLW
;
A
#
# COMPACT_ATOMS: atom_id res chain seq x y z
N MET A 1 -5.25 -52.20 -92.02
CA MET A 1 -4.38 -51.08 -91.61
C MET A 1 -5.26 -50.02 -90.93
N LYS A 2 -5.33 -50.01 -89.60
CA LYS A 2 -6.02 -48.98 -88.79
C LYS A 2 -5.04 -48.58 -87.68
N THR A 3 -4.55 -47.36 -87.75
CA THR A 3 -3.53 -46.79 -86.87
C THR A 3 -4.11 -46.52 -85.47
N LYS A 4 -3.45 -47.07 -84.45
CA LYS A 4 -3.81 -46.95 -83.03
C LYS A 4 -3.01 -45.79 -82.44
N ILE A 5 -3.67 -44.72 -82.00
CA ILE A 5 -3.04 -43.55 -81.36
C ILE A 5 -2.88 -43.85 -79.85
N PRO A 6 -1.71 -43.63 -79.24
CA PRO A 6 -1.49 -43.92 -77.82
C PRO A 6 -2.06 -42.81 -76.93
N ASN A 7 -2.89 -43.21 -75.94
CA ASN A 7 -3.42 -42.33 -74.91
C ASN A 7 -2.30 -41.95 -73.93
N ASN A 8 -1.88 -40.69 -73.97
CA ASN A 8 -0.91 -40.14 -73.04
C ASN A 8 -1.67 -39.54 -71.84
N LYS A 9 -1.73 -40.28 -70.71
CA LYS A 9 -2.27 -39.77 -69.44
C LYS A 9 -1.29 -38.75 -68.86
N LYS A 10 -1.38 -37.49 -69.28
CA LYS A 10 -0.67 -36.38 -68.63
C LYS A 10 -1.32 -36.11 -67.28
N GLY A 11 -0.49 -36.19 -66.24
CA GLY A 11 -0.88 -36.30 -64.84
C GLY A 11 -1.66 -35.10 -64.29
N TYR A 12 -2.54 -35.46 -63.36
CA TYR A 12 -3.39 -34.66 -62.48
C TYR A 12 -2.57 -33.75 -61.53
N LEU A 13 -1.78 -32.80 -62.07
CA LEU A 13 -1.09 -31.77 -61.27
C LEU A 13 -1.53 -30.36 -61.66
N GLN A 14 -2.82 -30.18 -61.96
CA GLN A 14 -3.50 -28.89 -61.88
C GLN A 14 -4.35 -28.83 -60.60
N ILE A 15 -3.72 -29.09 -59.44
CA ILE A 15 -4.26 -28.44 -58.24
C ILE A 15 -4.03 -26.95 -58.47
N SER A 16 -5.12 -26.23 -58.74
CA SER A 16 -5.13 -24.81 -59.07
C SER A 16 -4.32 -24.04 -58.03
N PHE A 17 -3.25 -23.38 -58.46
CA PHE A 17 -2.40 -22.50 -57.64
C PHE A 17 -3.23 -21.52 -56.77
N GLY A 18 -4.41 -21.12 -57.26
CA GLY A 18 -5.35 -20.28 -56.51
C GLY A 18 -5.83 -20.88 -55.18
N TRP A 19 -6.00 -22.21 -55.09
CA TRP A 19 -6.44 -22.85 -53.85
C TRP A 19 -5.34 -22.87 -52.78
N MET A 20 -4.09 -23.11 -53.19
CA MET A 20 -2.92 -23.02 -52.29
C MET A 20 -2.70 -21.57 -51.83
N PHE A 21 -2.81 -20.60 -52.75
CA PHE A 21 -2.71 -19.19 -52.40
C PHE A 21 -3.80 -18.74 -51.43
N ALA A 22 -5.06 -19.14 -51.67
CA ALA A 22 -6.18 -18.82 -50.77
C ALA A 22 -5.98 -19.39 -49.36
N LEU A 23 -5.46 -20.61 -49.23
CA LEU A 23 -5.15 -21.20 -47.92
C LEU A 23 -4.04 -20.42 -47.20
N ILE A 24 -2.98 -20.02 -47.89
CA ILE A 24 -1.88 -19.23 -47.30
C ILE A 24 -2.38 -17.86 -46.84
N VAL A 25 -3.12 -17.15 -47.68
CA VAL A 25 -3.69 -15.83 -47.33
C VAL A 25 -4.70 -15.97 -46.18
N GLY A 26 -5.54 -17.00 -46.20
CA GLY A 26 -6.48 -17.29 -45.11
C GLY A 26 -5.77 -17.54 -43.78
N ALA A 27 -4.71 -18.34 -43.78
CA ALA A 27 -3.88 -18.58 -42.60
C ALA A 27 -3.20 -17.30 -42.10
N PHE A 28 -2.72 -16.44 -43.02
CA PHE A 28 -2.10 -15.17 -42.67
C PHE A 28 -3.09 -14.17 -42.06
N ILE A 29 -4.31 -14.06 -42.61
CA ILE A 29 -5.36 -13.21 -42.04
C ILE A 29 -5.78 -13.72 -40.67
N LEU A 30 -5.95 -15.05 -40.49
CA LEU A 30 -6.27 -15.65 -39.20
C LEU A 30 -5.17 -15.35 -38.18
N PHE A 31 -3.90 -15.52 -38.56
CA PHE A 31 -2.76 -15.22 -37.70
C PHE A 31 -2.74 -13.75 -37.27
N LEU A 32 -2.94 -12.81 -38.21
CA LEU A 32 -3.02 -11.40 -37.90
C LEU A 32 -4.19 -11.07 -36.98
N ALA A 33 -5.38 -11.65 -37.22
CA ALA A 33 -6.54 -11.43 -36.37
C ALA A 33 -6.29 -11.91 -34.93
N ILE A 34 -5.69 -13.09 -34.76
CA ILE A 34 -5.29 -13.61 -33.45
C ILE A 34 -4.25 -12.69 -32.80
N TYR A 35 -3.22 -12.26 -33.53
CA TYR A 35 -2.18 -11.35 -33.03
C TYR A 35 -2.72 -9.98 -32.62
N PHE A 36 -3.62 -9.38 -33.40
CA PHE A 36 -4.27 -8.12 -33.05
C PHE A 36 -5.19 -8.26 -31.86
N ALA A 37 -5.97 -9.35 -31.79
CA ALA A 37 -6.85 -9.61 -30.65
C ALA A 37 -6.04 -9.78 -29.35
N THR A 38 -4.98 -10.58 -29.36
CA THR A 38 -4.14 -10.78 -28.16
C THR A 38 -3.44 -9.50 -27.71
N LYS A 39 -2.97 -8.67 -28.66
CA LYS A 39 -2.33 -7.39 -28.33
C LYS A 39 -3.33 -6.35 -27.79
N LEU A 40 -4.55 -6.32 -28.32
CA LEU A 40 -5.59 -5.40 -27.86
C LEU A 40 -6.04 -5.75 -26.43
N ILE A 41 -6.20 -7.04 -26.12
CA ILE A 41 -6.59 -7.54 -24.79
C ILE A 41 -5.59 -7.08 -23.72
N GLY A 42 -4.28 -7.25 -23.94
CA GLY A 42 -3.28 -6.82 -22.96
C GLY A 42 -3.27 -5.30 -22.71
N THR A 43 -3.60 -4.49 -23.72
CA THR A 43 -3.68 -3.02 -23.56
C THR A 43 -4.91 -2.61 -22.74
N GLU A 44 -6.03 -3.31 -22.91
CA GLU A 44 -7.27 -3.03 -22.17
C GLU A 44 -7.15 -3.41 -20.68
N GLU A 45 -6.48 -4.53 -20.39
CA GLU A 45 -6.14 -4.95 -19.03
C GLU A 45 -5.31 -3.88 -18.30
N ASP A 46 -4.26 -3.34 -18.94
CA ASP A 46 -3.41 -2.29 -18.37
C ASP A 46 -4.18 -1.00 -18.05
N ILE A 47 -5.08 -0.59 -18.95
CA ILE A 47 -5.92 0.59 -18.74
C ILE A 47 -6.86 0.35 -17.54
N THR A 48 -7.36 -0.87 -17.38
CA THR A 48 -8.25 -1.25 -16.29
C THR A 48 -7.53 -1.28 -14.95
N ASP A 49 -6.30 -1.81 -14.90
CA ASP A 49 -5.45 -1.82 -13.71
C ASP A 49 -5.11 -0.38 -13.25
N ILE A 50 -4.74 0.50 -14.18
CA ILE A 50 -4.45 1.92 -13.87
C ILE A 50 -5.71 2.66 -13.39
N LYS A 51 -6.87 2.42 -14.02
CA LYS A 51 -8.14 3.01 -13.58
C LYS A 51 -8.48 2.55 -12.17
N THR A 52 -8.37 1.25 -11.89
CA THR A 52 -8.59 0.68 -10.57
C THR A 52 -7.65 1.29 -9.53
N GLY A 53 -6.36 1.44 -9.84
CA GLY A 53 -5.39 2.10 -8.97
C GLY A 53 -5.75 3.56 -8.66
N LYS A 54 -6.26 4.31 -9.64
CA LYS A 54 -6.76 5.69 -9.43
C LYS A 54 -8.03 5.71 -8.58
N GLU A 55 -8.96 4.79 -8.81
CA GLU A 55 -10.19 4.66 -8.04
C GLU A 55 -9.88 4.35 -6.57
N ILE A 56 -8.96 3.42 -6.29
CA ILE A 56 -8.45 3.18 -4.93
C ILE A 56 -7.97 4.51 -4.34
N GLY A 57 -7.12 5.25 -5.05
CA GLY A 57 -6.64 6.56 -4.58
C GLY A 57 -7.74 7.56 -4.22
N ILE A 58 -8.81 7.60 -5.01
CA ILE A 58 -9.98 8.45 -4.75
C ILE A 58 -10.74 7.97 -3.52
N LEU A 59 -10.93 6.67 -3.37
CA LEU A 59 -11.61 6.05 -2.22
C LEU A 59 -10.84 6.21 -0.91
N LEU A 60 -9.52 6.43 -0.98
CA LEU A 60 -8.70 6.73 0.19
C LEU A 60 -8.80 8.19 0.63
N ASN A 61 -9.30 9.12 -0.18
CA ASN A 61 -9.37 10.54 0.20
C ASN A 61 -10.28 10.83 1.41
N PRO A 62 -11.48 10.24 1.55
CA PRO A 62 -12.33 10.45 2.72
C PRO A 62 -11.71 9.94 4.04
N LEU A 63 -10.77 9.01 3.96
CA LEU A 63 -10.05 8.48 5.12
C LEU A 63 -9.01 9.47 5.65
N GLU A 64 -8.53 10.42 4.83
CA GLU A 64 -7.56 11.46 5.23
C GLU A 64 -8.19 12.71 5.86
N THR A 65 -9.51 12.88 5.76
CA THR A 65 -10.19 14.12 6.15
C THR A 65 -10.93 13.99 7.49
N GLY A 66 -10.52 13.03 8.32
CA GLY A 66 -11.15 12.72 9.61
C GLY A 66 -10.50 13.38 10.83
N PHE A 67 -11.34 13.71 11.81
CA PHE A 67 -10.93 13.94 13.21
C PHE A 67 -11.18 12.72 14.11
N GLU A 68 -11.80 11.67 13.59
CA GLU A 68 -12.06 10.43 14.33
C GLU A 68 -10.75 9.66 14.57
N SER A 69 -10.65 8.99 15.72
CA SER A 69 -9.45 8.26 16.16
C SER A 69 -9.10 7.10 15.23
N VAL A 70 -10.08 6.36 14.74
CA VAL A 70 -9.89 5.31 13.73
C VAL A 70 -11.10 5.24 12.81
N LYS A 71 -10.85 5.07 11.51
CA LYS A 71 -11.88 4.81 10.51
C LYS A 71 -11.61 3.49 9.82
N SER A 72 -12.66 2.76 9.47
CA SER A 72 -12.55 1.55 8.64
C SER A 72 -13.61 1.54 7.55
N THR A 73 -13.22 1.06 6.38
CA THR A 73 -14.10 0.82 5.24
C THR A 73 -13.67 -0.46 4.53
N SER A 74 -14.51 -0.95 3.63
CA SER A 74 -14.16 -2.12 2.80
C SER A 74 -14.28 -1.80 1.33
N LEU A 75 -13.36 -2.35 0.55
CA LEU A 75 -13.32 -2.24 -0.90
C LEU A 75 -13.52 -3.63 -1.51
N THR A 76 -14.50 -3.77 -2.39
CA THR A 76 -14.75 -5.02 -3.12
C THR A 76 -14.45 -4.84 -4.60
N MET A 77 -13.52 -5.65 -5.09
CA MET A 77 -13.12 -5.74 -6.49
C MET A 77 -14.00 -6.75 -7.24
N PRO A 78 -14.28 -6.51 -8.54
CA PRO A 78 -15.08 -7.43 -9.36
C PRO A 78 -14.37 -8.76 -9.64
N VAL A 79 -13.04 -8.77 -9.61
CA VAL A 79 -12.17 -9.91 -9.90
C VAL A 79 -11.10 -10.07 -8.82
N ASP A 80 -10.47 -11.24 -8.76
CA ASP A 80 -9.31 -11.42 -7.88
C ASP A 80 -8.24 -10.41 -8.26
N THR A 81 -7.78 -9.65 -7.27
CA THR A 81 -6.89 -8.50 -7.45
C THR A 81 -5.71 -8.63 -6.50
N ARG A 82 -4.52 -8.24 -6.96
CA ARG A 82 -3.32 -8.03 -6.15
C ARG A 82 -2.99 -6.55 -6.11
N ILE A 83 -2.78 -6.03 -4.91
CA ILE A 83 -2.37 -4.66 -4.67
C ILE A 83 -0.92 -4.69 -4.19
N TYR A 84 -0.02 -4.22 -5.04
CA TYR A 84 1.40 -4.09 -4.72
C TYR A 84 1.67 -2.68 -4.22
N ASN A 85 2.29 -2.60 -3.05
CA ASN A 85 2.68 -1.33 -2.45
C ASN A 85 4.16 -1.09 -2.66
N LYS A 86 4.48 0.09 -3.19
CA LYS A 86 5.84 0.56 -3.37
C LYS A 86 5.92 1.99 -2.86
N CYS A 87 7.11 2.41 -2.48
CA CYS A 87 7.37 3.74 -2.00
C CYS A 87 8.68 4.25 -2.58
N LYS A 88 8.80 5.57 -2.72
CA LYS A 88 10.03 6.24 -3.11
C LYS A 88 10.27 7.42 -2.19
N ILE A 89 11.54 7.69 -1.90
CA ILE A 89 11.96 8.77 -1.00
C ILE A 89 12.39 10.01 -1.83
N ASP A 90 12.03 10.07 -3.11
CA ASP A 90 12.39 11.18 -4.00
C ASP A 90 11.53 12.44 -3.78
N GLY A 91 12.15 13.62 -4.00
CA GLY A 91 11.49 14.90 -3.81
C GLY A 91 11.36 15.33 -2.33
N TYR A 92 10.40 16.21 -2.04
CA TYR A 92 10.27 16.82 -0.70
C TYR A 92 9.66 15.90 0.36
N PHE A 93 8.81 14.95 -0.06
CA PHE A 93 7.97 14.12 0.82
C PHE A 93 7.99 12.63 0.43
N GLY A 94 8.78 12.25 -0.58
CA GLY A 94 8.64 10.96 -1.24
C GLY A 94 7.31 10.79 -1.96
N ARG A 95 7.08 9.58 -2.48
CA ARG A 95 5.86 9.19 -3.19
C ARG A 95 5.43 7.77 -2.81
N GLN A 96 4.13 7.62 -2.59
CA GLN A 96 3.43 6.35 -2.53
C GLN A 96 3.20 5.88 -3.95
N LEU A 97 3.45 4.62 -4.25
CA LEU A 97 3.15 3.99 -5.53
C LEU A 97 2.26 2.77 -5.27
N ILE A 98 1.18 2.65 -6.03
CA ILE A 98 0.33 1.46 -6.05
C ILE A 98 0.42 0.86 -7.44
N GLU A 99 0.62 -0.44 -7.49
CA GLU A 99 0.52 -1.24 -8.70
C GLU A 99 -0.56 -2.30 -8.49
N ILE A 100 -1.43 -2.45 -9.49
CA ILE A 100 -2.57 -3.36 -9.44
C ILE A 100 -2.34 -4.45 -10.48
N SER A 101 -2.64 -5.68 -10.11
CA SER A 101 -2.74 -6.81 -11.03
C SER A 101 -4.06 -7.52 -10.82
N GLN A 102 -4.83 -7.70 -11.89
CA GLN A 102 -6.12 -8.36 -11.86
C GLN A 102 -6.03 -9.73 -12.54
N LYS A 103 -6.84 -10.67 -12.06
CA LYS A 103 -6.90 -12.01 -12.64
C LYS A 103 -7.85 -12.01 -13.84
N SER A 104 -7.30 -12.24 -15.03
CA SER A 104 -8.02 -12.35 -16.30
C SER A 104 -7.74 -13.71 -16.95
N LEU A 105 -8.79 -14.41 -17.39
CA LEU A 105 -8.68 -15.75 -18.02
C LEU A 105 -7.82 -16.76 -17.21
N GLY A 106 -7.87 -16.66 -15.88
CA GLY A 106 -7.12 -17.53 -14.96
C GLY A 106 -5.64 -17.15 -14.75
N LYS A 107 -5.14 -16.12 -15.42
CA LYS A 107 -3.78 -15.59 -15.28
C LYS A 107 -3.81 -14.21 -14.66
N TRP A 108 -2.75 -13.86 -13.93
CA TRP A 108 -2.55 -12.50 -13.45
C TRP A 108 -2.07 -11.63 -14.61
N THR A 109 -2.57 -10.40 -14.70
CA THR A 109 -2.02 -9.41 -15.62
C THR A 109 -0.54 -9.22 -15.30
N GLU A 110 0.31 -9.19 -16.34
CA GLU A 110 1.75 -9.06 -16.16
C GLU A 110 2.07 -7.72 -15.47
N THR A 111 2.62 -7.83 -14.26
CA THR A 111 3.24 -6.74 -13.53
C THR A 111 4.67 -6.62 -14.02
N ASP A 112 4.95 -5.87 -15.10
CA ASP A 112 6.32 -5.89 -15.62
C ASP A 112 6.91 -4.55 -16.07
N ILE A 113 8.14 -4.38 -15.57
CA ILE A 113 9.30 -3.71 -16.18
C ILE A 113 9.17 -2.19 -16.39
N GLY A 114 9.62 -1.41 -15.39
CA GLY A 114 9.94 0.01 -15.58
C GLY A 114 8.95 1.03 -15.00
N GLY A 115 7.94 0.59 -14.24
CA GLY A 115 7.06 1.50 -13.48
C GLY A 115 5.91 2.14 -14.26
N ALA A 116 5.66 1.73 -15.52
CA ALA A 116 4.62 2.31 -16.38
C ALA A 116 3.18 2.05 -15.87
N LYS A 117 2.95 1.02 -15.04
CA LYS A 117 1.63 0.67 -14.48
C LYS A 117 1.44 1.11 -13.02
N THR A 118 2.25 2.06 -12.55
CA THR A 118 2.18 2.55 -11.17
C THR A 118 1.34 3.83 -11.06
N VAL A 119 0.44 3.88 -10.09
CA VAL A 119 -0.27 5.10 -9.72
C VAL A 119 0.42 5.71 -8.51
N GLY A 120 0.86 6.96 -8.64
CA GLY A 120 1.65 7.64 -7.60
C GLY A 120 0.88 8.72 -6.85
N PHE A 121 1.01 8.73 -5.52
CA PHE A 121 0.39 9.71 -4.62
C PHE A 121 1.46 10.36 -3.74
N SER A 122 1.38 11.66 -3.53
CA SER A 122 2.34 12.37 -2.67
C SER A 122 1.89 12.44 -1.21
N ASN A 123 0.57 12.43 -0.97
CA ASN A 123 -0.03 12.65 0.35
C ASN A 123 -0.49 11.38 1.07
N LYS A 124 -0.44 10.22 0.41
CA LYS A 124 -0.89 8.93 0.95
C LYS A 124 0.27 8.18 1.61
N TYR A 125 0.00 7.53 2.73
CA TYR A 125 0.94 6.71 3.50
C TYR A 125 0.29 5.36 3.77
N ILE A 126 0.58 4.41 2.89
CA ILE A 126 -0.09 3.11 2.88
C ILE A 126 0.86 2.06 3.42
N PHE A 127 0.37 1.30 4.40
CA PHE A 127 1.02 0.18 5.04
C PHE A 127 0.24 -1.09 4.70
N THR A 128 0.94 -2.06 4.14
CA THR A 128 0.40 -3.36 3.71
C THR A 128 1.58 -4.30 3.55
N GLU A 129 1.30 -5.59 3.49
CA GLU A 129 2.27 -6.59 3.04
C GLU A 129 2.83 -6.25 1.64
N ASN A 130 3.85 -6.99 1.21
CA ASN A 130 4.52 -6.85 -0.09
C ASN A 130 3.50 -6.77 -1.24
N TYR A 131 2.48 -7.62 -1.16
CA TYR A 131 1.25 -7.50 -1.92
C TYR A 131 0.09 -8.05 -1.11
N THR A 132 -1.09 -7.46 -1.31
CA THR A 132 -2.33 -7.96 -0.71
C THR A 132 -3.23 -8.52 -1.79
N GLU A 133 -3.67 -9.78 -1.65
CA GLU A 133 -4.45 -10.49 -2.65
C GLU A 133 -5.88 -10.78 -2.18
N GLY A 134 -6.87 -10.44 -3.00
CA GLY A 134 -8.25 -10.82 -2.73
C GLY A 134 -9.27 -10.17 -3.66
N LYS A 135 -10.55 -10.44 -3.36
CA LYS A 135 -11.67 -9.68 -3.93
C LYS A 135 -12.19 -8.62 -2.99
N LYS A 136 -12.06 -8.85 -1.67
CA LYS A 136 -12.50 -7.89 -0.67
C LYS A 136 -11.31 -7.53 0.21
N PHE A 137 -11.10 -6.24 0.36
CA PHE A 137 -10.04 -5.63 1.14
C PHE A 137 -10.68 -4.80 2.25
N TYR A 138 -10.03 -4.79 3.39
CA TYR A 138 -10.34 -3.90 4.50
C TYR A 138 -9.30 -2.79 4.53
N ILE A 139 -9.79 -1.57 4.67
CA ILE A 139 -8.97 -0.37 4.70
C ILE A 139 -9.28 0.33 6.01
N MET A 140 -8.29 0.46 6.88
CA MET A 140 -8.42 1.27 8.07
C MET A 140 -7.48 2.48 7.98
N SER A 141 -7.76 3.52 8.75
CA SER A 141 -6.89 4.67 8.90
C SER A 141 -6.85 5.20 10.32
N LYS A 142 -5.66 5.59 10.77
CA LYS A 142 -5.40 6.16 12.11
C LYS A 142 -4.55 7.44 11.98
N PRO A 143 -4.89 8.55 12.65
CA PRO A 143 -4.11 9.78 12.59
C PRO A 143 -2.76 9.59 13.26
N PHE A 144 -1.71 10.12 12.63
CA PHE A 144 -0.36 10.19 13.19
C PHE A 144 -0.02 11.63 13.56
N ASN A 145 0.28 11.85 14.83
CA ASN A 145 0.61 13.16 15.40
C ASN A 145 2.06 13.17 15.88
N PHE A 146 2.88 14.09 15.37
CA PHE A 146 4.31 14.11 15.67
C PHE A 146 4.99 15.47 15.36
N PRO A 147 4.90 16.52 16.20
CA PRO A 147 4.02 16.70 17.38
C PRO A 147 2.59 17.09 17.01
N PHE A 148 2.41 17.78 15.89
CA PHE A 148 1.10 18.09 15.30
C PHE A 148 0.64 16.98 14.37
N LYS A 149 -0.63 17.01 13.94
CA LYS A 149 -1.15 16.07 12.93
C LYS A 149 -0.31 16.13 11.65
N VAL A 150 0.40 15.03 11.34
CA VAL A 150 1.24 14.91 10.14
C VAL A 150 0.38 14.44 8.98
N THR A 151 -0.30 13.32 9.17
CA THR A 151 -1.18 12.66 8.18
C THR A 151 -2.00 11.56 8.85
N ASP A 152 -2.97 11.01 8.13
CA ASP A 152 -3.60 9.74 8.51
C ASP A 152 -2.83 8.59 7.84
N LEU A 153 -2.44 7.58 8.62
CA LEU A 153 -1.80 6.36 8.14
C LEU A 153 -2.91 5.42 7.66
N ILE A 154 -2.69 4.76 6.52
CA ILE A 154 -3.68 3.89 5.89
C ILE A 154 -3.14 2.47 5.90
N TYR A 155 -3.96 1.51 6.33
CA TYR A 155 -3.61 0.11 6.39
C TYR A 155 -4.57 -0.68 5.50
N ILE A 156 -4.03 -1.50 4.60
CA ILE A 156 -4.83 -2.31 3.67
C ILE A 156 -4.54 -3.78 3.93
N THR A 157 -5.59 -4.54 4.24
CA THR A 157 -5.51 -5.99 4.47
C THR A 157 -6.52 -6.74 3.61
N SER A 158 -6.24 -8.01 3.30
CA SER A 158 -7.22 -8.85 2.60
C SER A 158 -8.24 -9.38 3.58
N SER A 159 -9.48 -9.55 3.12
CA SER A 159 -10.48 -10.31 3.89
C SER A 159 -10.15 -11.79 4.06
N LYS A 160 -9.17 -12.31 3.30
CA LYS A 160 -8.65 -13.68 3.45
C LYS A 160 -7.67 -13.80 4.62
N ASP A 161 -6.94 -12.74 4.91
CA ASP A 161 -5.88 -12.73 5.91
C ASP A 161 -6.51 -12.37 7.25
N LYS A 162 -6.64 -13.36 8.13
CA LYS A 162 -7.19 -13.17 9.47
C LYS A 162 -6.06 -12.91 10.46
N TYR A 163 -6.20 -11.86 11.25
CA TYR A 163 -5.24 -11.42 12.25
C TYR A 163 -5.82 -11.68 13.63
N CYS A 164 -5.14 -12.53 14.40
CA CYS A 164 -5.51 -12.88 15.75
C CYS A 164 -4.65 -12.09 16.75
N PHE A 165 -5.28 -11.21 17.53
CA PHE A 165 -4.62 -10.44 18.59
C PHE A 165 -4.70 -11.21 19.91
N LEU A 166 -3.53 -11.65 20.39
CA LEU A 166 -3.34 -12.41 21.62
C LEU A 166 -2.82 -11.49 22.72
N ASP A 167 -3.52 -11.46 23.85
CA ASP A 167 -3.23 -10.62 25.02
C ASP A 167 -2.98 -9.11 24.75
N PRO A 168 -3.70 -8.43 23.82
CA PRO A 168 -3.46 -7.02 23.58
C PRO A 168 -3.80 -6.16 24.81
N PRO A 169 -3.09 -5.02 25.03
CA PRO A 169 -3.48 -4.03 26.02
C PRO A 169 -4.94 -3.60 25.87
N GLU A 170 -5.60 -3.20 26.97
CA GLU A 170 -7.05 -2.93 26.97
C GLU A 170 -7.45 -1.88 25.93
N GLU A 171 -6.65 -0.83 25.74
CA GLU A 171 -6.90 0.22 24.73
C GLU A 171 -6.94 -0.37 23.30
N ILE A 172 -6.02 -1.28 22.98
CA ILE A 172 -5.97 -1.99 21.70
C ILE A 172 -7.14 -2.97 21.60
N LYS A 173 -7.48 -3.66 22.69
CA LYS A 173 -8.60 -4.60 22.74
C LYS A 173 -9.94 -3.91 22.44
N GLU A 174 -10.19 -2.75 23.04
CA GLU A 174 -11.39 -1.95 22.79
C GLU A 174 -11.45 -1.43 21.34
N GLU A 175 -10.31 -0.96 20.83
CA GLU A 175 -10.20 -0.48 19.45
C GLU A 175 -10.47 -1.60 18.42
N ILE A 176 -9.83 -2.76 18.60
CA ILE A 176 -10.04 -3.93 17.75
C ILE A 176 -11.47 -4.44 17.85
N SER A 177 -12.08 -4.45 19.03
CA SER A 177 -13.49 -4.81 19.22
C SER A 177 -14.43 -3.91 18.40
N THR A 178 -14.14 -2.61 18.38
CA THR A 178 -14.92 -1.62 17.61
C THR A 178 -14.71 -1.81 16.11
N LEU A 179 -13.46 -2.01 15.68
CA LEU A 179 -13.12 -2.26 14.28
C LEU A 179 -13.74 -3.56 13.75
N SER A 180 -13.75 -4.61 14.57
CA SER A 180 -14.25 -5.95 14.21
C SER A 180 -15.71 -5.96 13.77
N GLN A 181 -16.50 -4.96 14.18
CA GLN A 181 -17.89 -4.79 13.74
C GLN A 181 -17.99 -4.58 12.22
N ASN A 182 -17.03 -3.87 11.63
CA ASN A 182 -16.97 -3.59 10.20
C ASN A 182 -15.94 -4.45 9.47
N GLN A 183 -14.90 -4.89 10.19
CA GLN A 183 -13.74 -5.60 9.68
C GLN A 183 -13.60 -7.00 10.29
N LYS A 184 -14.14 -8.00 9.60
CA LYS A 184 -14.25 -9.38 10.13
C LYS A 184 -12.94 -10.16 10.17
N ASN A 185 -11.85 -9.60 9.64
CA ASN A 185 -10.56 -10.27 9.60
C ASN A 185 -9.63 -9.86 10.76
N LEU A 186 -10.07 -8.97 11.66
CA LEU A 186 -9.40 -8.74 12.93
C LEU A 186 -10.15 -9.53 14.00
N LEU A 187 -9.43 -10.35 14.75
CA LEU A 187 -9.97 -11.25 15.76
C LEU A 187 -9.25 -11.00 17.07
N LEU A 188 -9.99 -11.05 18.17
CA LEU A 188 -9.42 -11.17 19.52
C LEU A 188 -9.28 -12.64 19.88
N GLU A 189 -8.39 -12.95 20.82
CA GLU A 189 -8.09 -14.29 21.31
C GLU A 189 -9.30 -15.21 21.47
N GLU A 190 -10.39 -14.73 22.09
CA GLU A 190 -11.63 -15.51 22.30
C GLU A 190 -12.27 -16.04 21.01
N ASN A 191 -11.97 -15.42 19.87
CA ASN A 191 -12.50 -15.75 18.54
C ASN A 191 -11.43 -16.33 17.61
N CYS A 192 -10.20 -16.50 18.08
CA CYS A 192 -9.14 -17.13 17.32
C CYS A 192 -9.29 -18.65 17.35
N THR A 193 -8.82 -19.31 16.29
CA THR A 193 -8.87 -20.77 16.21
C THR A 193 -7.50 -21.38 16.49
N ASP A 194 -7.43 -22.33 17.42
CA ASP A 194 -6.17 -23.01 17.82
C ASP A 194 -5.46 -23.77 16.67
N PHE A 195 -6.14 -23.97 15.53
CA PHE A 195 -5.69 -24.82 14.41
C PHE A 195 -5.72 -24.11 13.04
N GLY A 196 -5.76 -22.78 13.01
CA GLY A 196 -6.01 -22.00 11.78
C GLY A 196 -4.78 -21.45 11.06
N ASP A 197 -4.96 -21.14 9.77
CA ASP A 197 -4.06 -20.33 8.91
C ASP A 197 -4.11 -18.82 9.29
N GLU A 198 -4.29 -18.50 10.58
CA GLU A 198 -4.49 -17.15 11.09
C GLU A 198 -3.15 -16.55 11.51
N ILE A 199 -2.91 -15.27 11.19
CA ILE A 199 -1.69 -14.55 11.54
C ILE A 199 -1.78 -14.17 13.02
N LYS A 200 -0.94 -14.76 13.85
CA LYS A 200 -0.91 -14.55 15.30
C LYS A 200 -0.07 -13.31 15.64
N ILE A 201 -0.73 -12.32 16.25
CA ILE A 201 -0.11 -11.10 16.78
C ILE A 201 -0.11 -11.21 18.30
N CYS A 202 1.07 -11.42 18.87
CA CYS A 202 1.23 -11.62 20.30
C CYS A 202 1.73 -10.35 20.98
N PHE A 203 1.03 -9.95 22.04
CA PHE A 203 1.49 -8.94 22.99
C PHE A 203 2.05 -9.66 24.23
N GLU A 204 3.20 -9.20 24.74
CA GLU A 204 3.77 -9.64 26.03
C GLU A 204 4.13 -11.14 26.21
N GLY A 205 4.49 -11.81 25.11
CA GLY A 205 5.16 -13.12 25.16
C GLY A 205 4.21 -14.27 24.89
N GLY A 206 4.33 -14.85 23.70
CA GLY A 206 3.64 -16.06 23.29
C GLY A 206 4.62 -17.07 22.68
N VAL A 207 4.22 -18.34 22.65
CA VAL A 207 4.92 -19.36 21.86
C VAL A 207 4.27 -19.39 20.48
N ASP A 208 5.06 -19.42 19.40
CA ASP A 208 4.56 -19.54 18.02
C ASP A 208 3.77 -18.32 17.51
N CYS A 209 4.41 -17.14 17.54
CA CYS A 209 3.85 -15.87 17.05
C CYS A 209 4.41 -15.53 15.67
N ASP A 210 3.54 -15.16 14.73
CA ASP A 210 3.95 -14.63 13.42
C ASP A 210 4.44 -13.18 13.54
N VAL A 211 3.79 -12.42 14.41
CA VAL A 211 4.11 -11.03 14.73
C VAL A 211 4.18 -10.87 16.25
N PHE A 212 5.32 -10.41 16.75
CA PHE A 212 5.51 -10.15 18.18
C PHE A 212 5.55 -8.65 18.44
N VAL A 213 4.73 -8.17 19.37
CA VAL A 213 4.65 -6.76 19.75
C VAL A 213 5.14 -6.60 21.18
N ASP A 214 6.29 -5.95 21.34
CA ASP A 214 6.75 -5.47 22.64
C ASP A 214 6.29 -4.02 22.82
N TYR A 215 5.13 -3.89 23.47
CA TYR A 215 4.52 -2.59 23.71
C TYR A 215 5.34 -1.71 24.66
N ASN A 216 6.03 -2.32 25.63
CA ASN A 216 6.83 -1.59 26.62
C ASN A 216 8.13 -1.07 26.02
N SER A 217 8.75 -1.86 25.14
CA SER A 217 9.97 -1.47 24.42
C SER A 217 9.69 -0.75 23.10
N ASN A 218 8.41 -0.53 22.75
CA ASN A 218 7.94 0.11 21.52
C ASN A 218 8.50 -0.47 20.21
N TYR A 219 8.46 -1.80 20.06
CA TYR A 219 8.83 -2.42 18.78
C TYR A 219 7.93 -3.58 18.38
N VAL A 220 7.89 -3.84 17.08
CA VAL A 220 7.30 -5.04 16.49
C VAL A 220 8.39 -5.87 15.85
N ASP A 221 8.45 -7.16 16.16
CA ASP A 221 9.30 -8.13 15.50
C ASP A 221 8.44 -8.99 14.58
N LYS A 222 8.77 -9.00 13.29
CA LYS A 222 8.05 -9.74 12.26
C LYS A 222 9.07 -10.36 11.33
N ASN A 223 9.00 -11.68 11.15
CA ASN A 223 9.96 -12.44 10.34
C ASN A 223 11.43 -12.25 10.77
N GLY A 224 11.68 -11.94 12.06
CA GLY A 224 13.03 -11.70 12.59
C GLY A 224 13.57 -10.30 12.30
N GLU A 225 12.75 -9.40 11.73
CA GLU A 225 13.07 -8.00 11.52
C GLU A 225 12.32 -7.13 12.53
N ARG A 226 13.07 -6.28 13.22
CA ARG A 226 12.54 -5.37 14.23
C ARG A 226 12.19 -4.03 13.60
N MET A 227 11.00 -3.53 13.93
CA MET A 227 10.47 -2.22 13.53
C MET A 227 10.12 -1.42 14.78
N ILE A 228 10.77 -0.29 14.99
CA ILE A 228 10.51 0.58 16.15
C ILE A 228 9.29 1.45 15.86
N PHE A 229 8.37 1.58 16.82
CA PHE A 229 7.26 2.51 16.78
C PHE A 229 7.30 3.50 17.95
N ILE A 230 6.44 4.51 17.93
CA ILE A 230 6.38 5.57 18.97
C ILE A 230 4.96 5.94 19.39
N ASP A 231 3.96 5.40 18.67
CA ASP A 231 2.54 5.45 18.98
C ASP A 231 1.84 4.23 18.35
N ASP A 232 0.58 4.00 18.70
CA ASP A 232 -0.22 2.89 18.18
C ASP A 232 -0.38 2.94 16.66
N SER A 233 -0.40 4.14 16.06
CA SER A 233 -0.56 4.26 14.61
C SER A 233 0.64 3.64 13.88
N LEU A 234 1.85 3.84 14.39
CA LEU A 234 3.05 3.19 13.87
C LEU A 234 3.16 1.72 14.30
N MET A 235 2.61 1.34 15.45
CA MET A 235 2.50 -0.06 15.83
C MET A 235 1.66 -0.85 14.81
N TYR A 236 0.46 -0.38 14.47
CA TYR A 236 -0.35 -1.00 13.41
C TYR A 236 0.34 -0.99 12.05
N ALA A 237 1.11 0.05 11.76
CA ALA A 237 1.87 0.14 10.52
C ALA A 237 2.89 -1.00 10.46
N ALA A 238 3.62 -1.23 11.53
CA ALA A 238 4.59 -2.30 11.63
C ALA A 238 3.93 -3.69 11.60
N ILE A 239 2.77 -3.87 12.23
CA ILE A 239 2.01 -5.14 12.20
C ILE A 239 1.56 -5.46 10.76
N PHE A 240 0.89 -4.52 10.09
CA PHE A 240 0.21 -4.76 8.81
C PHE A 240 1.09 -4.53 7.58
N SER A 241 2.37 -4.19 7.75
CA SER A 241 3.27 -4.04 6.62
C SER A 241 4.50 -4.91 6.68
N GLU A 242 5.11 -5.07 5.52
CA GLU A 242 6.45 -5.64 5.44
C GLU A 242 7.47 -4.64 5.94
N PRO A 243 8.56 -5.09 6.60
CA PRO A 243 9.57 -4.19 7.16
C PRO A 243 10.14 -3.16 6.17
N GLY A 244 10.41 -3.59 4.92
CA GLY A 244 10.91 -2.67 3.89
C GLY A 244 9.90 -1.58 3.49
N ILE A 245 8.60 -1.90 3.51
CA ILE A 245 7.53 -0.92 3.27
C ILE A 245 7.42 0.01 4.49
N TYR A 246 7.41 -0.55 5.70
CA TYR A 246 7.37 0.20 6.95
C TYR A 246 8.46 1.29 6.98
N GLU A 247 9.73 0.89 6.88
CA GLU A 247 10.87 1.80 6.97
C GLU A 247 10.80 2.93 5.94
N CYS A 248 10.43 2.58 4.72
CA CYS A 248 10.32 3.56 3.66
C CYS A 248 9.19 4.57 3.90
N GLN A 249 8.03 4.12 4.39
CA GLN A 249 6.93 5.02 4.73
C GLN A 249 7.25 5.89 5.93
N VAL A 250 7.91 5.36 6.96
CA VAL A 250 8.34 6.15 8.13
C VAL A 250 9.34 7.23 7.71
N LYS A 251 10.31 6.92 6.84
CA LYS A 251 11.20 7.95 6.26
C LYS A 251 10.42 9.05 5.54
N ARG A 252 9.39 8.69 4.76
CA ARG A 252 8.51 9.67 4.13
C ARG A 252 7.71 10.49 5.15
N LEU A 253 7.28 9.89 6.27
CA LEU A 253 6.59 10.60 7.35
C LEU A 253 7.51 11.62 8.00
N MET A 254 8.79 11.27 8.24
CA MET A 254 9.78 12.18 8.80
C MET A 254 10.09 13.34 7.84
N LEU A 255 10.21 13.08 6.53
CA LEU A 255 10.33 14.14 5.53
C LEU A 255 9.14 15.10 5.56
N ARG A 256 7.90 14.58 5.67
CA ARG A 256 6.70 15.42 5.78
C ARG A 256 6.65 16.20 7.08
N THR A 257 7.01 15.56 8.18
CA THR A 257 7.12 16.22 9.49
C THR A 257 8.06 17.40 9.43
N LYS A 258 9.22 17.24 8.77
CA LYS A 258 10.21 18.32 8.59
C LYS A 258 9.62 19.52 7.84
N GLN A 259 8.91 19.28 6.75
CA GLN A 259 8.31 20.34 5.95
C GLN A 259 7.18 21.05 6.70
N LEU A 260 6.35 20.30 7.45
CA LEU A 260 5.33 20.89 8.32
C LEU A 260 5.95 21.70 9.45
N ALA A 261 7.02 21.22 10.08
CA ALA A 261 7.76 21.96 11.11
C ALA A 261 8.33 23.28 10.55
N SER A 262 8.85 23.27 9.31
CA SER A 262 9.29 24.49 8.63
C SER A 262 8.13 25.48 8.45
N LEU A 263 6.96 25.00 8.01
CA LEU A 263 5.78 25.84 7.85
C LEU A 263 5.30 26.44 9.18
N TYR A 264 5.30 25.64 10.26
CA TYR A 264 4.96 26.13 11.59
C TYR A 264 6.00 27.12 12.14
N ASN A 265 7.27 26.95 11.81
CA ASN A 265 8.32 27.90 12.16
C ASN A 265 8.12 29.26 11.46
N ASP A 266 7.76 29.24 10.18
CA ASP A 266 7.41 30.46 9.43
C ASP A 266 6.16 31.12 10.01
N LYS A 267 5.13 30.32 10.35
CA LYS A 267 3.92 30.80 11.04
C LYS A 267 4.27 31.46 12.38
N ALA A 268 5.12 30.83 13.19
CA ALA A 268 5.59 31.36 14.48
C ALA A 268 6.26 32.74 14.30
N THR A 269 7.13 32.85 13.29
CA THR A 269 7.80 34.11 12.95
C THR A 269 6.78 35.19 12.58
N PHE A 270 5.80 34.85 11.74
CA PHE A 270 4.75 35.79 11.31
C PHE A 270 3.86 36.27 12.47
N ILE A 271 3.43 35.38 13.37
CA ILE A 271 2.55 35.76 14.49
C ILE A 271 3.30 36.50 15.59
N SER A 272 4.61 36.28 15.76
CA SER A 272 5.43 37.01 16.73
C SER A 272 5.48 38.51 16.43
N GLN A 273 5.41 38.90 15.16
CA GLN A 273 5.29 40.30 14.72
C GLN A 273 3.99 40.97 15.21
N LYS A 274 2.98 40.17 15.57
CA LYS A 274 1.71 40.64 16.15
C LYS A 274 1.67 40.52 17.69
N GLY A 275 2.82 40.30 18.33
CA GLY A 275 2.94 40.17 19.78
C GLY A 275 2.64 38.77 20.33
N CYS A 276 2.51 37.76 19.46
CA CYS A 276 2.18 36.38 19.83
C CYS A 276 3.42 35.50 19.66
N ASN A 277 4.28 35.41 20.68
CA ASN A 277 5.50 34.60 20.58
C ASN A 277 5.26 33.19 21.13
N SER A 278 5.52 32.17 20.31
CA SER A 278 5.41 30.77 20.72
C SER A 278 6.71 30.21 21.32
N ASN A 279 7.87 30.78 20.99
CA ASN A 279 9.19 30.32 21.46
C ASN A 279 9.42 28.78 21.35
N LEU A 280 8.79 28.13 20.37
CA LEU A 280 8.95 26.70 20.13
C LEU A 280 10.22 26.44 19.34
N ASN A 281 11.00 25.44 19.74
CA ASN A 281 12.28 25.11 19.11
C ASN A 281 12.11 24.19 17.88
N LEU A 282 11.33 24.65 16.90
CA LEU A 282 11.06 23.88 15.67
C LEU A 282 12.32 23.69 14.79
N LEU A 283 13.29 24.60 14.89
CA LEU A 283 14.57 24.49 14.17
C LEU A 283 15.40 23.28 14.64
N GLU A 284 15.41 22.99 15.94
CA GLU A 284 16.07 21.79 16.46
C GLU A 284 15.42 20.52 15.91
N LEU A 285 14.08 20.43 15.93
CA LEU A 285 13.35 19.30 15.35
C LEU A 285 13.69 19.11 13.87
N ILE A 286 13.70 20.19 13.08
CA ILE A 286 14.08 20.15 11.66
C ILE A 286 15.50 19.61 11.49
N ASN A 287 16.45 20.02 12.33
CA ASN A 287 17.84 19.54 12.28
C ASN A 287 17.95 18.06 12.63
N ARG A 288 17.20 17.58 13.63
CA ARG A 288 17.15 16.14 13.96
C ARG A 288 16.57 15.33 12.81
N LEU A 289 15.49 15.80 12.20
CA LEU A 289 14.84 15.15 11.05
C LEU A 289 15.71 15.15 9.78
N ASN A 290 16.67 16.06 9.63
CA ASN A 290 17.62 16.03 8.52
C ASN A 290 18.59 14.85 8.60
N ASN A 291 18.87 14.37 9.81
CA ASN A 291 19.77 13.24 10.07
C ASN A 291 19.01 11.93 10.33
N TYR A 292 17.70 11.91 10.06
CA TYR A 292 16.89 10.70 10.24
C TYR A 292 17.22 9.69 9.15
N GLU A 293 17.68 8.50 9.54
CA GLU A 293 18.03 7.43 8.62
C GLU A 293 16.95 6.36 8.56
N ASP A 294 16.45 5.88 9.71
CA ASP A 294 15.50 4.77 9.83
C ASP A 294 14.75 4.80 11.18
N SER A 295 13.86 3.82 11.40
CA SER A 295 13.01 3.76 12.60
C SER A 295 13.77 3.69 13.92
N ASP A 296 15.02 3.22 13.95
CA ASP A 296 15.84 3.20 15.17
C ASP A 296 16.13 4.62 15.69
N ASN A 297 16.08 5.64 14.82
CA ASN A 297 16.23 7.03 15.22
C ASN A 297 14.95 7.66 15.80
N LEU A 298 13.79 6.99 15.73
CA LEU A 298 12.51 7.57 16.18
C LEU A 298 12.54 7.98 17.65
N GLY A 299 13.16 7.18 18.52
CA GLY A 299 13.27 7.49 19.94
C GLY A 299 13.98 8.83 20.19
N TYR A 300 15.09 9.09 19.47
CA TYR A 300 15.83 10.35 19.59
C TYR A 300 15.05 11.57 19.07
N VAL A 301 14.20 11.37 18.06
CA VAL A 301 13.34 12.45 17.55
C VAL A 301 12.15 12.68 18.49
N LYS A 302 11.62 11.62 19.10
CA LYS A 302 10.46 11.65 20.01
C LYS A 302 10.68 12.59 21.19
N ASP A 303 11.86 12.56 21.82
CA ASP A 303 12.17 13.47 22.93
C ASP A 303 11.98 14.95 22.58
N SER A 304 12.38 15.36 21.36
CA SER A 304 12.15 16.73 20.88
C SER A 304 10.70 17.01 20.54
N VAL A 305 10.00 16.02 20.01
CA VAL A 305 8.58 16.14 19.69
C VAL A 305 7.77 16.36 20.96
N ASP A 306 8.02 15.57 22.00
CA ASP A 306 7.30 15.64 23.26
C ASP A 306 7.56 17.00 23.96
N ASP A 307 8.82 17.47 24.01
CA ASP A 307 9.16 18.82 24.53
C ASP A 307 8.44 19.94 23.77
N ILE A 308 8.36 19.85 22.44
CA ILE A 308 7.66 20.85 21.62
C ILE A 308 6.14 20.80 21.86
N GLN A 309 5.57 19.61 21.99
CA GLN A 309 4.14 19.43 22.23
C GLN A 309 3.72 19.95 23.60
N ASP A 310 4.49 19.64 24.65
CA ASP A 310 4.25 20.12 26.00
C ASP A 310 4.31 21.64 26.07
N LYS A 311 5.36 22.24 25.49
CA LYS A 311 5.45 23.70 25.39
C LYS A 311 4.27 24.27 24.62
N ASN A 312 3.88 23.71 23.47
CA ASN A 312 2.74 24.21 22.70
C ASN A 312 1.43 24.15 23.49
N ASN A 313 1.25 23.13 24.32
CA ASN A 313 0.06 22.96 25.15
C ASN A 313 -0.06 24.04 26.24
N ASP A 314 1.07 24.49 26.79
CA ASP A 314 1.16 25.50 27.85
C ASP A 314 1.15 26.95 27.33
N LEU A 315 1.34 27.16 26.04
CA LEU A 315 1.31 28.49 25.44
C LEU A 315 -0.09 29.07 25.39
N TRP A 316 -0.19 30.36 25.75
CA TRP A 316 -1.36 31.17 25.44
C TRP A 316 -1.53 31.36 23.92
N CYS A 317 -0.41 31.35 23.19
CA CYS A 317 -0.33 31.50 21.75
C CYS A 317 0.03 30.15 21.09
N LYS A 318 -0.94 29.25 21.00
CA LYS A 318 -0.74 27.92 20.38
C LYS A 318 -0.51 28.04 18.88
N LEU A 319 0.41 27.25 18.34
CA LEU A 319 0.65 27.17 16.90
C LEU A 319 -0.33 26.21 16.20
N TRP A 320 -0.75 25.16 16.91
CA TRP A 320 -1.79 24.20 16.54
C TRP A 320 -2.60 23.83 17.79
#